data_AF-A0A2Z3S039-F1
#
_entry.id   AF-A0A2Z3S039-F1
#
_cell.length_a   1.000
_cell.length_b   1.000
_cell.length_c   1.000
_cell.angle_alpha   90.00
_cell.angle_beta   90.00
_cell.angle_gamma   90.00
#
_symmetry.space_group_name_H-M   'P 1'
#
loop_
_entity.id
_entity.type
_entity.pdbx_description
1 polymer ?
#
loop_
_entity_poly.entity_id
_entity_poly.type
_entity_poly.pdbx_seq_one_letter_code
_entity_poly.pdbx_strand_id
1 'polypeptide(L)' 'MAMTLRLTDEQEAHLAALSEREGVSKQQAVVMAIDEAYSRRVHRAKLDSAIDIVLDRYADALERLGK' A
#
# COMPACT_ATOMS: atom_id res chain seq x y z
N MET A 1 -18.20 -4.25 -14.98
CA MET A 1 -18.29 -2.88 -14.42
C MET A 1 -17.39 -1.99 -15.25
N ALA A 2 -17.90 -0.90 -15.83
CA ALA A 2 -17.08 0.06 -16.57
C ALA A 2 -16.73 1.23 -15.63
N MET A 3 -15.46 1.62 -15.61
CA MET A 3 -14.96 2.76 -14.85
C MET A 3 -14.34 3.76 -15.82
N THR A 4 -14.65 5.04 -15.64
CA THR A 4 -14.01 6.14 -16.37
C THR A 4 -13.25 7.01 -15.37
N LEU A 5 -11.95 7.20 -15.60
CA LEU A 5 -11.10 8.05 -14.77
C LEU A 5 -10.94 9.42 -15.42
N ARG A 6 -10.86 10.47 -14.59
CA ARG A 6 -10.36 11.78 -15.02
C ARG A 6 -8.94 11.92 -14.51
N LEU A 7 -7.98 11.84 -15.42
CA LEU A 7 -6.57 11.94 -15.12
C LEU A 7 -6.03 13.29 -15.59
N THR A 8 -5.03 13.82 -14.89
CA THR A 8 -4.19 14.89 -15.44
C THR A 8 -3.27 14.31 -16.52
N ASP A 9 -2.72 15.17 -17.39
CA ASP A 9 -1.80 14.73 -18.44
C ASP A 9 -0.58 13.98 -17.88
N GLU A 10 -0.07 14.42 -16.72
CA GLU A 10 1.01 13.76 -16.01
C GLU A 10 0.61 12.36 -15.51
N GLN A 11 -0.59 12.21 -14.94
CA GLN A 11 -1.09 10.91 -14.48
C GLN A 11 -1.30 9.94 -15.64
N GLU A 12 -1.78 10.43 -16.79
CA GLU A 12 -1.92 9.63 -18.00
C GLU A 12 -0.55 9.15 -18.52
N ALA A 13 0.46 10.03 -18.52
CA ALA A 13 1.84 9.67 -18.89
C ALA A 13 2.44 8.62 -17.95
N HIS A 14 2.25 8.78 -16.64
CA HIS A 14 2.69 7.79 -15.65
C HIS A 14 1.98 6.43 -15.84
N LEU A 15 0.67 6.46 -16.09
CA LEU A 15 -0.10 5.24 -16.32
C LEU A 15 0.32 4.54 -17.62
N ALA A 16 0.59 5.29 -18.68
CA ALA A 16 1.12 4.75 -19.93
C ALA A 16 2.47 4.07 -19.73
N ALA A 17 3.43 4.77 -19.11
CA ALA A 17 4.76 4.23 -18.81
C ALA A 17 4.69 2.99 -17.91
N LEU A 18 3.82 2.99 -16.90
CA LEU A 18 3.58 1.83 -16.04
C LEU A 18 3.03 0.65 -16.85
N SER A 19 2.01 0.88 -17.68
CA SER A 19 1.40 -0.18 -18.48
C SER A 19 2.37 -0.80 -19.50
N GLU A 20 3.22 0.03 -20.12
CA GLU A 20 4.26 -0.43 -21.05
C GLU A 20 5.32 -1.26 -20.34
N ARG A 21 5.80 -0.79 -19.18
CA ARG A 21 6.81 -1.48 -18.38
C ARG A 21 6.34 -2.85 -17.92
N GLU A 22 5.08 -2.96 -17.48
CA GLU A 22 4.50 -4.20 -16.99
C GLU A 22 3.92 -5.08 -18.13
N GLY A 23 3.88 -4.57 -19.37
CA GLY A 23 3.36 -5.30 -20.54
C GLY A 23 1.86 -5.60 -20.49
N VAL A 24 1.07 -4.72 -19.85
CA VAL A 24 -0.37 -4.90 -19.63
C VAL A 24 -1.17 -3.72 -20.18
N SER A 25 -2.50 -3.86 -20.23
CA SER A 25 -3.36 -2.73 -20.59
C SER A 25 -3.35 -1.66 -19.49
N LYS A 26 -3.63 -0.40 -19.86
CA LYS A 26 -3.78 0.71 -18.89
C LYS A 26 -4.80 0.38 -17.79
N GLN A 27 -5.91 -0.29 -18.15
CA GLN A 27 -6.93 -0.70 -17.19
C GLN A 27 -6.37 -1.71 -16.18
N GLN A 28 -5.61 -2.70 -16.66
CA GLN A 28 -4.97 -3.70 -15.79
C GLN A 28 -3.91 -3.06 -14.90
N ALA A 29 -3.13 -2.10 -15.42
CA ALA A 29 -2.16 -1.34 -14.63
C ALA A 29 -2.83 -0.56 -13.50
N VAL A 30 -4.01 0.02 -13.72
CA VAL A 30 -4.81 0.67 -12.66
C VAL A 30 -5.23 -0.33 -11.58
N VAL A 31 -5.74 -1.50 -11.97
CA VAL A 31 -6.14 -2.55 -11.02
C VAL A 31 -4.96 -2.98 -10.16
N MET A 32 -3.82 -3.25 -10.78
CA MET A 32 -2.58 -3.60 -10.07
C MET A 32 -2.13 -2.50 -9.10
N ALA A 33 -2.16 -1.23 -9.54
CA ALA A 33 -1.79 -0.11 -8.69
C ALA A 33 -2.73 0.06 -7.48
N ILE A 34 -4.04 -0.22 -7.64
CA ILE A 34 -5.00 -0.22 -6.54
C ILE A 34 -4.68 -1.34 -5.54
N ASP A 35 -4.49 -2.56 -6.02
CA ASP A 35 -4.19 -3.72 -5.16
C ASP A 35 -2.86 -3.54 -4.42
N GLU A 36 -1.86 -2.97 -5.10
CA GLU A 36 -0.58 -2.64 -4.49
C GLU A 36 -0.72 -1.54 -3.43
N ALA A 37 -1.42 -0.46 -3.73
CA ALA A 37 -1.66 0.63 -2.78
C ALA A 37 -2.46 0.15 -1.56
N TYR A 38 -3.45 -0.71 -1.78
CA TYR A 38 -4.21 -1.35 -0.71
C TYR A 38 -3.32 -2.26 0.14
N SER A 39 -2.56 -3.15 -0.49
CA SER A 39 -1.66 -4.09 0.19
C SER A 39 -0.61 -3.37 1.02
N ARG A 40 -0.01 -2.30 0.50
CA ARG A 40 0.97 -1.46 1.23
C ARG A 40 0.35 -0.79 2.46
N ARG A 41 -0.89 -0.28 2.35
CA ARG A 41 -1.59 0.37 3.46
C ARG A 41 -2.07 -0.61 4.53
N VAL A 42 -2.62 -1.76 4.10
CA VAL A 42 -3.08 -2.81 5.01
C VAL A 42 -1.91 -3.49 5.72
N HIS A 43 -0.79 -3.75 5.04
CA HIS A 43 0.40 -4.28 5.70
C HIS A 43 0.94 -3.33 6.76
N ARG A 44 0.94 -2.01 6.48
CA ARG A 44 1.34 -1.01 7.49
C ARG A 44 0.39 -1.02 8.68
N ALA A 45 -0.93 -0.98 8.46
CA ALA A 45 -1.91 -1.02 9.54
C ALA A 45 -1.85 -2.32 10.37
N LYS A 46 -1.59 -3.47 9.72
CA LYS A 46 -1.40 -4.75 10.41
C LYS A 46 -0.09 -4.80 11.20
N LEU A 47 0.99 -4.22 10.68
CA LEU A 47 2.26 -4.12 11.38
C LEU A 47 2.16 -3.21 12.59
N ASP A 48 1.56 -2.03 12.44
CA ASP A 48 1.35 -1.07 13.53
C ASP A 48 0.49 -1.72 14.63
N SER A 49 -0.61 -2.38 14.25
CA SER A 49 -1.45 -3.12 15.20
C SER A 49 -0.72 -4.31 15.85
N ALA A 50 0.14 -5.03 15.13
CA ALA A 50 0.93 -6.12 15.70
C ALA A 50 2.01 -5.61 16.66
N ILE A 51 2.64 -4.47 16.35
CA ILE A 51 3.60 -3.79 17.22
C ILE A 51 2.89 -3.32 18.49
N ASP A 52 1.71 -2.71 18.38
CA ASP A 52 0.93 -2.27 19.55
C ASP A 52 0.58 -3.45 20.48
N ILE A 53 0.17 -4.59 19.93
CA ILE A 53 -0.10 -5.80 20.72
C ILE A 53 1.16 -6.34 21.41
N VAL A 54 2.31 -6.30 20.74
CA VAL A 54 3.59 -6.76 21.30
C VAL A 54 4.09 -5.80 22.37
N LEU A 55 4.03 -4.49 22.13
CA LEU A 55 4.43 -3.47 23.09
C LEU A 55 3.54 -3.48 24.33
N ASP A 56 2.23 -3.64 24.18
CA ASP A 56 1.29 -3.79 25.30
C ASP A 56 1.59 -5.07 26.12
N ARG A 57 1.82 -6.19 25.43
CA ARG A 57 2.13 -7.48 26.07
C ARG A 57 3.47 -7.48 26.83
N TYR A 58 4.46 -6.75 26.34
CA TYR A 58 5.82 -6.73 26.91
C TYR A 58 6.16 -5.40 27.60
N ALA A 59 5.17 -4.52 27.82
CA ALA A 59 5.37 -3.19 28.41
C ALA A 59 6.16 -3.25 29.73
N ASP A 60 5.71 -4.09 30.67
CA ASP A 60 6.37 -4.26 31.97
C ASP A 60 7.78 -4.86 31.87
N ALA A 61 8.00 -5.74 30.89
CA ALA A 61 9.31 -6.37 30.68
C ALA A 61 10.31 -5.38 30.07
N LEU A 62 9.85 -4.54 29.13
CA LEU A 62 10.64 -3.48 28.50
C LEU A 62 10.94 -2.34 29.49
N GLU A 63 9.99 -1.96 30.34
CA GLU A 63 10.19 -0.95 31.40
C GLU A 63 11.26 -1.40 32.41
N ARG A 64 11.30 -2.70 32.72
CA ARG A 64 12.31 -3.28 33.63
C ARG A 64 13.68 -3.46 32.98
N LEU A 65 13.75 -3.58 31.66
CA LEU A 65 15.03 -3.69 30.93
C LEU A 65 15.69 -2.33 30.69
N GLY A 66 14.90 -1.25 30.71
CA GLY A 66 15.38 0.14 30.57
C GLY A 66 15.81 0.82 31.87
N LYS A 67 15.66 0.14 33.01
CA LYS A 67 16.22 0.55 34.32
C LYS A 67 17.53 -0.17 34.57
#